data_AF-A0A401TRY2-F1
#
_entry.id   AF-A0A401TRY2-F1
#
_cell.length_a   1.000
_cell.length_b   1.000
_cell.length_c   1.000
_cell.angle_alpha   90.00
_cell.angle_beta   90.00
_cell.angle_gamma   90.00
#
_symmetry.space_group_name_H-M   'P 1'
#
loop_
_entity.id
_entity.type
_entity.pdbx_description
1 polymer ?
#
loop_
_entity_poly.entity_id
_entity_poly.type
_entity_poly.pdbx_seq_one_letter_code
_entity_poly.pdbx_strand_id
1 'polypeptide(L)'
;LTPPTPLPVQVRAYGPGLESTGTVINKPAEFTVDAKQGGNADLKVYGQDSEGLPIDVKMKDNKDGTYSCSYSPKKPLKHTMMVSWGGVNIPKSPFR
;
A
#
# COMPACT_ATOMS: atom_id res chain seq x y z
N LEU A 1 4.67 -29.22 11.85
CA LEU A 1 5.37 -27.92 11.66
C LEU A 1 4.30 -26.89 11.33
N THR A 2 4.10 -25.88 12.17
CA THR A 2 3.19 -24.78 11.85
C THR A 2 3.74 -24.02 10.64
N PRO A 3 2.91 -23.58 9.68
CA PRO A 3 3.40 -22.73 8.60
C PRO A 3 4.07 -21.48 9.21
N PRO A 4 5.13 -20.96 8.57
CA PRO A 4 5.82 -19.78 9.06
C PRO A 4 4.81 -18.62 9.18
N THR A 5 4.74 -18.02 10.35
CA THR A 5 3.84 -16.90 10.65
C THR A 5 4.22 -15.71 9.76
N PRO A 6 3.24 -14.97 9.21
CA PRO A 6 3.54 -13.73 8.50
C PRO A 6 4.32 -12.76 9.38
N LEU A 7 5.25 -12.00 8.77
CA LEU A 7 6.10 -11.01 9.44
C LEU A 7 5.80 -9.59 8.91
N PRO A 8 4.68 -8.96 9.29
CA PRO A 8 4.29 -7.63 8.80
C PRO A 8 5.35 -6.55 9.07
N VAL A 9 6.09 -6.68 10.17
CA VAL A 9 7.16 -5.75 10.57
C VAL A 9 8.35 -5.72 9.60
N GLN A 10 8.49 -6.75 8.77
CA GLN A 10 9.53 -6.84 7.74
C GLN A 10 9.06 -6.34 6.36
N VAL A 11 7.77 -6.03 6.22
CA VAL A 11 7.20 -5.48 4.99
C VAL A 11 7.36 -3.97 4.98
N ARG A 12 7.74 -3.41 3.84
CA ARG A 12 7.95 -1.97 3.66
C ARG A 12 7.12 -1.47 2.49
N ALA A 13 6.53 -0.28 2.64
CA ALA A 13 5.92 0.42 1.52
C ALA A 13 6.58 1.79 1.32
N TYR A 14 6.88 2.14 0.08
CA TYR A 14 7.60 3.36 -0.28
C TYR A 14 7.31 3.79 -1.72
N GLY A 15 7.48 5.07 -2.01
CA GLY A 15 7.28 5.66 -3.34
C GLY A 15 6.45 6.94 -3.28
N PRO A 16 6.42 7.72 -4.38
CA PRO A 16 5.83 9.05 -4.41
C PRO A 16 4.34 9.06 -4.05
N GLY A 17 3.60 7.97 -4.32
CA GLY A 17 2.18 7.85 -3.96
C GLY A 17 1.90 7.71 -2.46
N LEU A 18 2.93 7.55 -1.62
CA LEU A 18 2.82 7.49 -0.16
C LEU A 18 3.46 8.70 0.54
N GLU A 19 3.99 9.66 -0.23
CA GLU A 19 4.52 10.90 0.33
C GLU A 19 3.38 11.87 0.69
N SER A 20 3.60 12.69 1.71
CA SER A 20 2.61 13.66 2.20
C SER A 20 2.32 14.80 1.22
N THR A 21 3.14 14.94 0.17
CA THR A 21 3.09 16.00 -0.83
C THR A 21 3.51 15.47 -2.20
N GLY A 22 3.14 16.17 -3.27
CA GLY A 22 3.61 15.86 -4.63
C GLY A 22 2.62 15.05 -5.48
N THR A 23 1.55 14.53 -4.88
CA THR A 23 0.49 13.85 -5.63
C THR A 23 -0.33 14.84 -6.46
N VAL A 24 -0.54 14.52 -7.74
CA VAL A 24 -1.27 15.38 -8.69
C VAL A 24 -2.58 14.71 -9.09
N ILE A 25 -3.68 15.48 -9.09
CA ILE A 25 -5.01 15.01 -9.50
C ILE A 25 -4.94 14.42 -10.92
N ASN A 26 -5.63 13.31 -11.14
CA ASN A 26 -5.71 12.58 -12.41
C ASN A 26 -4.36 12.05 -12.93
N LYS A 27 -3.26 12.19 -12.18
CA LYS A 27 -2.01 11.51 -12.48
C LYS A 27 -1.84 10.27 -11.59
N PRO A 28 -1.25 9.19 -12.11
CA PRO A 28 -0.90 8.04 -11.30
C PRO A 28 0.05 8.42 -10.16
N ALA A 29 -0.32 8.03 -8.96
CA ALA A 29 0.48 8.09 -7.74
C ALA A 29 0.97 6.66 -7.47
N GLU A 30 2.27 6.42 -7.63
CA GLU A 30 2.85 5.08 -7.62
C GLU A 30 3.61 4.79 -6.33
N PHE A 31 3.55 3.55 -5.88
CA PHE A 31 4.36 3.08 -4.77
C PHE A 31 4.61 1.57 -4.88
N THR A 32 5.59 1.10 -4.14
CA THR A 32 5.99 -0.30 -4.07
C THR A 32 5.79 -0.83 -2.67
N VAL A 33 5.28 -2.04 -2.56
CA VAL A 33 5.31 -2.84 -1.32
C VAL A 33 6.37 -3.92 -1.48
N ASP A 34 7.43 -3.87 -0.68
CA ASP A 34 8.45 -4.90 -0.58
C ASP A 34 8.12 -5.83 0.59
N ALA A 35 7.74 -7.06 0.25
CA ALA A 35 7.39 -8.11 1.20
C ALA A 35 8.37 -9.29 1.16
N LYS A 36 9.57 -9.13 0.57
CA LYS A 36 10.58 -10.19 0.42
C LYS A 36 10.93 -10.89 1.73
N GLN A 37 10.86 -10.16 2.85
CA GLN A 37 11.17 -10.64 4.20
C GLN A 37 9.90 -10.86 5.05
N GLY A 38 8.70 -10.72 4.47
CA GLY A 38 7.41 -10.79 5.15
C GLY A 38 6.86 -12.20 5.39
N GLY A 39 7.55 -13.23 4.92
CA GLY A 39 7.00 -14.59 4.86
C GLY A 39 5.92 -14.73 3.76
N ASN A 40 5.09 -15.77 3.84
CA ASN A 40 3.99 -15.96 2.89
C ASN A 40 2.67 -15.48 3.53
N ALA A 41 2.03 -14.48 2.93
CA ALA A 41 0.76 -13.94 3.37
C ALA A 41 0.09 -13.11 2.26
N ASP A 42 -1.18 -12.76 2.47
CA ASP A 42 -1.91 -11.88 1.57
C ASP A 42 -1.54 -10.40 1.81
N LEU A 43 -1.21 -9.69 0.73
CA LEU A 43 -1.18 -8.23 0.70
C LEU A 43 -2.59 -7.68 0.53
N LYS A 44 -2.94 -6.72 1.37
CA LYS A 44 -4.14 -5.90 1.17
C LYS A 44 -3.81 -4.42 1.30
N VAL A 45 -4.20 -3.67 0.28
CA VAL A 45 -4.14 -2.21 0.24
C VAL A 45 -5.55 -1.66 0.19
N TYR A 46 -5.83 -0.67 1.04
CA TYR A 46 -7.07 0.09 1.02
C TYR A 46 -6.76 1.58 0.97
N GLY A 47 -7.35 2.27 0.00
CA GLY A 47 -7.28 3.72 -0.12
C GLY A 47 -8.63 4.35 0.20
N GLN A 48 -8.62 5.51 0.87
CA GLN A 48 -9.79 6.37 1.02
C GLN A 48 -9.41 7.85 0.97
N ASP A 49 -10.31 8.71 0.51
CA ASP A 49 -10.15 10.16 0.66
C ASP A 49 -10.60 10.63 2.06
N SER A 50 -10.42 11.92 2.35
CA SER A 50 -10.81 12.51 3.63
C SER A 50 -12.33 12.56 3.87
N GLU A 51 -13.15 12.28 2.85
CA GLU A 51 -14.60 12.12 2.97
C GLU A 51 -15.00 10.66 3.26
N GLY A 52 -14.01 9.75 3.35
CA GLY A 52 -14.24 8.33 3.57
C GLY A 52 -14.64 7.57 2.31
N LEU A 53 -14.54 8.20 1.13
CA LEU A 53 -14.84 7.51 -0.12
C LEU A 53 -13.65 6.62 -0.52
N PRO A 54 -13.90 5.36 -0.91
CA PRO A 54 -12.84 4.45 -1.30
C PRO A 54 -12.14 4.93 -2.58
N ILE A 55 -10.83 4.73 -2.63
CA ILE A 55 -9.98 5.00 -3.79
C ILE A 55 -9.65 3.66 -4.44
N ASP A 56 -9.83 3.58 -5.75
CA ASP A 56 -9.39 2.43 -6.53
C ASP A 56 -7.85 2.37 -6.58
N VAL A 57 -7.28 1.31 -6.01
CA VAL A 57 -5.85 1.05 -6.00
C VAL A 57 -5.58 -0.15 -6.88
N LYS A 58 -4.84 0.07 -7.97
CA LYS A 58 -4.36 -1.00 -8.84
C LYS A 58 -3.14 -1.62 -8.21
N MET A 59 -3.09 -2.95 -8.18
CA MET A 59 -1.98 -3.71 -7.62
C MET A 59 -1.52 -4.76 -8.62
N LYS A 60 -0.20 -4.88 -8.79
CA LYS A 60 0.45 -5.89 -9.62
C LYS A 60 1.50 -6.61 -8.79
N ASP A 61 1.39 -7.93 -8.72
CA ASP A 61 2.45 -8.80 -8.19
C ASP A 61 3.57 -8.92 -9.23
N ASN A 62 4.79 -8.56 -8.83
CA ASN A 62 5.97 -8.64 -9.70
C ASN A 62 6.63 -10.03 -9.69
N LYS A 63 6.13 -10.97 -8.88
CA LYS A 63 6.61 -12.34 -8.73
C LYS A 63 8.05 -12.44 -8.20
N ASP A 64 8.52 -11.39 -7.52
CA ASP A 64 9.82 -11.34 -6.86
C ASP A 64 9.71 -10.99 -5.37
N GLY A 65 8.50 -11.05 -4.80
CA GLY A 65 8.21 -10.61 -3.43
C GLY A 65 7.93 -9.11 -3.31
N THR A 66 7.88 -8.37 -4.43
CA THR A 66 7.41 -6.98 -4.47
C THR A 66 6.08 -6.83 -5.21
N TYR A 67 5.35 -5.78 -4.86
CA TYR A 67 4.09 -5.40 -5.49
C TYR A 67 4.17 -3.95 -5.95
N SER A 68 3.81 -3.71 -7.21
CA SER A 68 3.66 -2.37 -7.75
C SER A 68 2.22 -1.92 -7.60
N CYS A 69 2.02 -0.80 -6.91
CA CYS A 69 0.71 -0.23 -6.62
C CYS A 69 0.58 1.15 -7.25
N SER A 70 -0.62 1.48 -7.70
CA SER A 70 -0.92 2.83 -8.16
C SER A 70 -2.38 3.20 -7.91
N TYR A 71 -2.61 4.48 -7.62
CA TYR A 71 -3.95 5.07 -7.61
C TYR A 71 -3.93 6.40 -8.36
N SER A 72 -5.10 6.90 -8.73
CA SER A 72 -5.22 8.20 -9.40
C SER A 72 -6.24 9.05 -8.66
N PRO A 73 -5.79 9.98 -7.80
CA PRO A 73 -6.71 10.78 -7.01
C PRO A 73 -7.59 11.67 -7.92
N LYS A 74 -8.88 11.68 -7.62
CA LYS A 74 -9.90 12.40 -8.42
C LYS A 74 -10.26 13.76 -7.87
N LYS A 75 -9.92 14.02 -6.60
CA LYS A 75 -10.19 15.26 -5.89
C LYS A 75 -8.91 15.77 -5.22
N PRO A 76 -8.78 17.09 -5.00
CA PRO A 76 -7.68 17.68 -4.22
C PRO A 76 -7.89 17.48 -2.71
N LEU A 77 -8.17 16.25 -2.29
CA LEU A 77 -8.38 15.90 -0.89
C LEU A 77 -7.16 15.19 -0.31
N LYS A 78 -7.12 15.07 1.01
CA LYS A 78 -6.15 14.17 1.65
C LYS A 78 -6.56 12.74 1.35
N HIS A 79 -5.59 11.87 1.08
CA HIS A 79 -5.83 10.46 0.80
C HIS A 79 -5.10 9.64 1.86
N THR A 80 -5.75 8.60 2.37
CA THR A 80 -5.18 7.67 3.35
C THR A 80 -4.98 6.32 2.70
N MET A 81 -3.73 5.86 2.62
CA MET A 81 -3.39 4.52 2.16
C MET A 81 -3.10 3.62 3.37
N MET A 82 -3.88 2.55 3.52
CA MET A 82 -3.69 1.51 4.53
C MET A 82 -3.11 0.27 3.85
N VAL A 83 -1.94 -0.16 4.30
CA VAL A 83 -1.24 -1.34 3.78
C VAL A 83 -1.13 -2.38 4.89
N SER A 84 -1.55 -3.60 4.59
CA SER A 84 -1.57 -4.72 5.54
C SER A 84 -1.07 -6.01 4.91
N TRP A 85 -0.43 -6.84 5.72
CA TRP A 85 0.16 -8.11 5.35
C TRP A 85 -0.34 -9.21 6.28
N GLY A 86 -0.99 -10.24 5.74
CA GLY A 86 -1.61 -11.29 6.56
C GLY A 86 -2.68 -10.77 7.52
N GLY A 87 -3.38 -9.69 7.15
CA GLY A 87 -4.41 -9.03 7.97
C GLY A 87 -3.89 -8.05 9.02
N VAL A 88 -2.58 -7.84 9.12
CA VAL A 88 -1.96 -6.92 10.10
C VAL A 88 -1.33 -5.73 9.38
N ASN A 89 -1.49 -4.52 9.91
CA ASN A 89 -0.87 -3.33 9.33
C ASN A 89 0.66 -3.42 9.32
N ILE A 90 1.27 -3.00 8.21
CA ILE A 90 2.73 -2.89 8.11
C ILE A 90 3.22 -1.63 8.84
N PRO A 91 4.51 -1.51 9.17
CA PRO A 91 5.09 -0.27 9.68
C PRO A 91 4.77 0.93 8.79
N LYS A 92 4.50 2.08 9.43
CA LYS A 92 4.11 3.36 8.80
C LYS A 92 2.72 3.39 8.15
N SER A 93 2.01 2.27 8.04
CA SER A 93 0.59 2.29 7.70
C SER A 93 -0.22 2.85 8.88
N PRO A 94 -1.16 3.78 8.68
CA PRO A 94 -1.56 4.38 7.40
C PRO A 94 -0.63 5.52 6.93
N PHE A 95 -0.51 5.66 5.60
CA PHE A 95 0.15 6.78 4.93
C PHE A 95 -0.88 7.87 4.57
N ARG A 96 -0.53 9.16 4.72
CA ARG A 96 -1.43 10.30 4.57
C ARG A 96 -0.77 11.49 3.89
#